data_AF-A0A938JIG1-F1
#
_entry.id   AF-A0A938JIG1-F1
#
_cell.length_a   1.000
_cell.length_b   1.000
_cell.length_c   1.000
_cell.angle_alpha   90.00
_cell.angle_beta   90.00
_cell.angle_gamma   90.00
#
_symmetry.space_group_name_H-M   'P 1'
#
loop_
_entity.id
_entity.type
_entity.pdbx_description
1 polymer ?
#
loop_
_entity_poly.entity_id
_entity_poly.type
_entity_poly.pdbx_seq_one_letter_code
_entity_poly.pdbx_strand_id
1 'polypeptide(L)'
;RRQVQLVLQDPLGALNPRHTVYDAVAEGLRIHRVPGDEQALVADALSRAGLRPPERFFLRYPHELSGGQRQRVVIAGALVLEPRVLIADEPVSSLDASVRGEILGLLLRLRDELGLTVLVVTHDLGLAWNIADRVAVMYLGRIVEIGPTAEVLQSPQHPYTQALLSVVPDVGHTEQIVLTGEPPDPARIPSGCRFHPRCPVVLPECTSVSLPILGVGGGHRAACVRVE
;
A
#
# COMPACT_ATOMS: atom_id res chain seq x y z
N ARG A 1 -15.37 10.04 -6.33
CA ARG A 1 -14.35 11.06 -6.74
C ARG A 1 -13.61 10.43 -7.92
N ARG A 2 -13.34 11.12 -9.04
CA ARG A 2 -12.78 10.46 -10.24
C ARG A 2 -11.25 10.36 -10.25
N GLN A 3 -10.58 11.41 -9.77
CA GLN A 3 -9.13 11.59 -9.91
C GLN A 3 -8.28 10.76 -8.94
N VAL A 4 -8.88 10.27 -7.86
CA VAL A 4 -8.23 9.45 -6.83
C VAL A 4 -9.13 8.25 -6.56
N GLN A 5 -8.58 7.05 -6.73
CA GLN A 5 -9.28 5.78 -6.50
C GLN A 5 -8.58 4.95 -5.45
N LEU A 6 -9.34 4.06 -4.82
CA LEU A 6 -8.89 3.20 -3.74
C LEU A 6 -9.09 1.73 -4.13
N VAL A 7 -8.06 0.92 -3.91
CA VAL A 7 -8.10 -0.54 -3.95
C VAL A 7 -7.96 -1.01 -2.50
N LEU A 8 -9.00 -1.66 -2.00
CA LEU A 8 -9.10 -2.11 -0.61
C LEU A 8 -8.36 -3.44 -0.40
N GLN A 9 -8.01 -3.71 0.86
CA GLN A 9 -7.29 -4.91 1.32
C GLN A 9 -8.06 -6.22 1.05
N ASP A 10 -9.39 -6.23 1.22
CA ASP A 10 -10.23 -7.40 0.99
C ASP A 10 -11.01 -7.29 -0.34
N PRO A 11 -10.59 -8.02 -1.39
CA PRO A 11 -11.28 -8.00 -2.67
C PRO A 11 -12.67 -8.64 -2.58
N LEU A 12 -12.89 -9.57 -1.63
CA LEU A 12 -14.18 -10.24 -1.47
C LEU A 12 -15.21 -9.29 -0.86
N GLY A 13 -14.82 -8.57 0.20
CA GLY A 13 -15.64 -7.52 0.80
C GLY A 13 -15.86 -6.31 -0.11
N ALA A 14 -14.92 -6.02 -1.02
CA ALA A 14 -15.03 -4.92 -1.97
C ALA A 14 -16.02 -5.19 -3.12
N LEU A 15 -16.29 -6.45 -3.47
CA LEU A 15 -17.17 -6.80 -4.58
C LEU A 15 -18.55 -7.24 -4.08
N ASN A 16 -19.61 -6.62 -4.60
CA ASN A 16 -20.97 -7.06 -4.32
C ASN A 16 -21.20 -8.46 -4.94
N PRO A 17 -21.51 -9.51 -4.16
CA PRO A 17 -21.63 -10.88 -4.66
C PRO A 17 -22.82 -11.08 -5.62
N ARG A 18 -23.76 -10.13 -5.66
CA ARG A 18 -24.91 -10.14 -6.57
C ARG A 18 -24.65 -9.43 -7.89
N HIS A 19 -23.53 -8.73 -8.02
CA HIS A 19 -23.15 -8.04 -9.23
C HIS A 19 -22.22 -8.92 -10.06
N THR A 20 -22.37 -8.86 -11.38
CA THR A 20 -21.40 -9.46 -12.29
C THR A 20 -20.10 -8.66 -12.28
N VAL A 21 -19.02 -9.21 -12.84
CA VAL A 21 -17.78 -8.48 -13.07
C VAL A 21 -18.02 -7.23 -13.91
N TYR A 22 -18.87 -7.34 -14.94
CA TYR A 22 -19.24 -6.19 -15.76
C TYR A 22 -19.88 -5.09 -14.90
N ASP A 23 -20.85 -5.44 -14.06
CA ASP A 23 -21.54 -4.47 -13.19
C ASP A 23 -20.59 -3.84 -12.18
N ALA A 24 -19.69 -4.62 -11.58
CA ALA A 24 -18.72 -4.14 -10.61
C ALA A 24 -17.75 -3.11 -11.23
N VAL A 25 -17.29 -3.33 -12.46
CA VAL A 25 -16.41 -2.38 -13.16
C VAL A 25 -17.21 -1.18 -13.69
N ALA A 26 -18.41 -1.39 -14.22
CA ALA A 26 -19.23 -0.32 -14.78
C ALA A 26 -19.79 0.64 -13.71
N GLU A 27 -19.88 0.22 -12.44
CA GLU A 27 -20.46 1.00 -11.34
C GLU A 27 -19.86 2.42 -11.25
N GLY A 28 -18.54 2.53 -11.33
CA GLY A 28 -17.86 3.83 -11.28
C GLY A 28 -18.29 4.77 -12.42
N LEU A 29 -18.38 4.24 -13.65
CA LEU A 29 -18.81 4.99 -14.84
C LEU A 29 -20.24 5.51 -14.67
N ARG A 30 -21.15 4.65 -14.20
CA ARG A 30 -22.57 4.97 -13.99
C ARG A 30 -22.77 6.03 -12.92
N ILE A 31 -22.12 5.88 -11.76
CA ILE A 31 -22.17 6.84 -10.65
C ILE A 31 -21.67 8.22 -11.12
N HIS A 32 -20.61 8.24 -11.91
CA HIS A 32 -19.99 9.46 -12.40
C HIS A 32 -20.54 9.97 -13.75
N ARG A 33 -21.54 9.30 -14.32
CA ARG A 33 -22.16 9.61 -15.62
C ARG A 33 -21.12 9.86 -16.72
N VAL A 34 -20.12 8.99 -16.78
CA VAL A 34 -19.05 9.09 -17.79
C VAL A 34 -19.66 8.81 -19.18
N PRO A 35 -19.54 9.74 -20.14
CA PRO A 35 -20.07 9.52 -21.49
C PRO A 35 -19.16 8.56 -22.28
N GLY A 36 -19.74 7.86 -23.25
CA GLY A 36 -19.01 6.95 -24.14
C GLY A 36 -19.67 5.58 -24.23
N ASP A 37 -18.97 4.66 -24.88
CA ASP A 37 -19.35 3.25 -24.92
C ASP A 37 -18.93 2.57 -23.61
N GLU A 38 -19.90 2.35 -22.71
CA GLU A 38 -19.67 1.71 -21.41
C GLU A 38 -19.00 0.34 -21.57
N GLN A 39 -19.42 -0.44 -22.56
CA GLN A 39 -18.90 -1.78 -22.77
C GLN A 39 -17.43 -1.74 -23.21
N ALA A 40 -17.08 -0.81 -24.10
CA ALA A 40 -15.69 -0.62 -24.53
C ALA A 40 -14.78 -0.17 -23.37
N LEU A 41 -15.26 0.76 -22.53
CA LEU A 41 -14.51 1.24 -21.36
C LEU A 41 -14.29 0.12 -20.32
N VAL A 42 -15.32 -0.68 -20.06
CA VAL A 42 -15.22 -1.84 -19.15
C VAL A 42 -14.26 -2.88 -19.70
N ALA A 43 -14.33 -3.18 -21.00
CA ALA A 43 -13.43 -4.12 -21.66
C ALA A 43 -11.95 -3.67 -21.57
N ASP A 44 -11.69 -2.39 -21.83
CA ASP A 44 -10.35 -1.80 -21.72
C ASP A 44 -9.81 -1.91 -20.28
N ALA A 45 -10.61 -1.52 -19.29
CA ALA A 45 -10.20 -1.57 -17.88
C ALA A 45 -9.87 -3.00 -17.42
N LEU A 46 -10.70 -3.98 -17.79
CA LEU A 46 -10.44 -5.40 -17.52
C LEU A 46 -9.16 -5.90 -18.22
N SER A 47 -8.97 -5.51 -19.48
CA SER A 47 -7.79 -5.88 -20.27
C SER A 47 -6.49 -5.30 -19.70
N ARG A 48 -6.53 -4.04 -19.25
CA ARG A 48 -5.42 -3.35 -18.55
C ARG A 48 -5.11 -4.00 -17.21
N ALA A 49 -6.12 -4.45 -16.48
CA ALA A 49 -5.94 -5.26 -15.27
C ALA A 49 -5.45 -6.71 -15.55
N GLY A 50 -5.27 -7.08 -16.81
CA GLY A 50 -4.75 -8.39 -17.23
C GLY A 50 -5.80 -9.50 -17.26
N LEU A 51 -7.09 -9.17 -17.27
CA LEU A 51 -8.19 -10.12 -17.49
C LEU A 51 -8.49 -10.18 -18.99
N ARG A 52 -7.81 -11.10 -19.69
CA ARG A 52 -7.89 -11.24 -21.16
C ARG A 52 -8.34 -12.64 -21.58
N PRO A 53 -9.18 -12.78 -22.62
CA PRO A 53 -10.01 -11.72 -23.21
C PRO A 53 -11.11 -11.25 -22.23
N PRO A 54 -11.38 -9.93 -22.13
CA PRO A 54 -12.21 -9.36 -21.07
C PRO A 54 -13.68 -9.83 -21.13
N GLU A 55 -14.21 -10.09 -22.32
CA GLU A 55 -15.60 -10.50 -22.55
C GLU A 55 -15.94 -11.83 -21.85
N ARG A 56 -14.94 -12.70 -21.64
CA ARG A 56 -15.11 -13.96 -20.90
C ARG A 56 -15.45 -13.78 -19.43
N PHE A 57 -15.19 -12.59 -18.89
CA PHE A 57 -15.42 -12.27 -17.49
C PHE A 57 -16.74 -11.53 -17.27
N PHE A 58 -17.32 -10.88 -18.29
CA PHE A 58 -18.44 -9.95 -18.11
C PHE A 58 -19.59 -10.51 -17.28
N LEU A 59 -20.03 -11.72 -17.58
CA LEU A 59 -21.17 -12.36 -16.93
C LEU A 59 -20.79 -13.19 -15.71
N ARG A 60 -19.49 -13.27 -15.36
CA ARG A 60 -19.05 -14.00 -14.17
C ARG A 60 -19.37 -13.22 -12.91
N TYR A 61 -19.57 -13.93 -11.82
CA TYR A 61 -19.74 -13.40 -10.49
C TYR A 61 -18.45 -13.53 -9.67
N PRO A 62 -18.28 -12.74 -8.60
CA PRO A 62 -17.07 -12.79 -7.77
C PRO A 62 -16.72 -14.19 -7.26
N HIS A 63 -17.71 -15.01 -6.91
CA HIS A 63 -17.49 -16.38 -6.41
C HIS A 63 -16.92 -17.34 -7.46
N GLU A 64 -17.03 -17.02 -8.75
CA GLU A 64 -16.51 -17.81 -9.87
C GLU A 64 -15.04 -17.44 -10.24
N LEU A 65 -14.44 -16.50 -9.50
CA LEU A 65 -13.10 -15.99 -9.75
C LEU A 65 -12.10 -16.49 -8.70
N SER A 66 -10.84 -16.67 -9.13
CA SER A 66 -9.71 -16.85 -8.20
C SER A 66 -9.43 -15.56 -7.41
N GLY A 67 -8.70 -15.66 -6.30
CA GLY A 67 -8.32 -14.48 -5.49
C GLY A 67 -7.61 -13.41 -6.32
N GLY A 68 -6.65 -13.80 -7.16
CA GLY A 68 -5.95 -12.89 -8.07
C GLY A 68 -6.88 -12.28 -9.13
N GLN A 69 -7.83 -13.04 -9.66
CA GLN A 69 -8.82 -12.51 -10.61
C GLN A 69 -9.74 -11.49 -9.95
N ARG A 70 -10.22 -11.74 -8.72
CA ARG A 70 -11.02 -10.77 -7.95
C ARG A 70 -10.24 -9.47 -7.75
N GLN A 71 -8.96 -9.57 -7.37
CA GLN A 71 -8.13 -8.39 -7.18
C GLN A 71 -7.95 -7.58 -8.48
N ARG A 72 -7.78 -8.27 -9.61
CA ARG A 72 -7.75 -7.61 -10.93
C ARG A 72 -9.07 -6.93 -11.28
N VAL A 73 -10.22 -7.49 -10.89
CA VAL A 73 -11.53 -6.82 -11.07
C VAL A 73 -11.63 -5.56 -10.23
N VAL A 74 -11.19 -5.59 -8.96
CA VAL A 74 -11.16 -4.39 -8.10
C VAL A 74 -10.25 -3.31 -8.70
N ILE A 75 -9.06 -3.69 -9.18
CA ILE A 75 -8.15 -2.78 -9.89
C ILE A 75 -8.82 -2.21 -11.16
N ALA A 76 -9.49 -3.04 -11.96
CA ALA A 76 -10.21 -2.59 -13.15
C ALA A 76 -11.31 -1.57 -12.82
N GLY A 77 -12.10 -1.81 -11.76
CA GLY A 77 -13.13 -0.88 -11.29
C GLY A 77 -12.57 0.48 -10.86
N ALA A 78 -11.36 0.52 -10.30
CA ALA A 78 -10.64 1.77 -10.05
C ALA A 78 -10.14 2.43 -11.36
N LEU A 79 -9.54 1.65 -12.25
CA LEU A 79 -8.93 2.16 -13.49
C LEU A 79 -9.94 2.68 -14.51
N VAL A 80 -11.16 2.17 -14.52
CA VAL A 80 -12.22 2.55 -15.48
C VAL A 80 -12.53 4.05 -15.48
N LEU A 81 -12.22 4.73 -14.37
CA LEU A 81 -12.42 6.18 -14.21
C LEU A 81 -11.23 7.03 -14.64
N GLU A 82 -10.16 6.40 -15.15
CA GLU A 82 -8.89 7.03 -15.55
C GLU A 82 -8.32 7.95 -14.45
N PRO A 83 -8.01 7.39 -13.26
CA PRO A 83 -7.50 8.21 -12.17
C PRO A 83 -6.10 8.76 -12.46
N ARG A 84 -5.69 9.78 -11.71
CA ARG A 84 -4.29 10.20 -11.61
C ARG A 84 -3.58 9.59 -10.41
N VAL A 85 -4.34 9.21 -9.38
CA VAL A 85 -3.82 8.62 -8.15
C VAL A 85 -4.56 7.34 -7.82
N LEU A 86 -3.82 6.27 -7.55
CA LEU A 86 -4.32 5.00 -7.05
C LEU A 86 -3.76 4.77 -5.65
N ILE A 87 -4.64 4.62 -4.66
CA ILE A 87 -4.28 4.20 -3.32
C ILE A 87 -4.57 2.71 -3.23
N ALA A 88 -3.58 1.91 -2.86
CA ALA A 88 -3.69 0.47 -2.75
C ALA A 88 -3.38 0.08 -1.31
N ASP A 89 -4.42 -0.31 -0.57
CA ASP A 89 -4.30 -0.71 0.83
C ASP A 89 -4.10 -2.22 0.91
N GLU A 90 -2.90 -2.65 1.29
CA GLU A 90 -2.47 -4.05 1.33
C GLU A 90 -2.94 -4.89 0.12
N PRO A 91 -2.60 -4.49 -1.13
CA PRO A 91 -3.24 -5.01 -2.34
C PRO A 91 -2.95 -6.50 -2.64
N VAL A 92 -2.11 -7.14 -1.83
CA VAL A 92 -1.63 -8.50 -2.05
C VAL A 92 -1.59 -9.36 -0.78
N SER A 93 -2.06 -8.86 0.37
CA SER A 93 -1.91 -9.57 1.65
C SER A 93 -2.72 -10.85 1.74
N SER A 94 -3.87 -10.91 1.06
CA SER A 94 -4.73 -12.10 1.01
C SER A 94 -4.41 -13.07 -0.13
N LEU A 95 -3.28 -12.89 -0.84
CA LEU A 95 -2.96 -13.63 -2.08
C LEU A 95 -1.77 -14.58 -1.91
N ASP A 96 -1.82 -15.71 -2.63
CA ASP A 96 -0.71 -16.66 -2.70
C ASP A 96 0.56 -16.00 -3.27
N ALA A 97 1.73 -16.49 -2.85
CA ALA A 97 3.04 -15.93 -3.21
C ALA A 97 3.24 -15.72 -4.72
N SER A 98 2.81 -16.67 -5.55
CA SER A 98 2.90 -16.56 -7.01
C SER A 98 2.04 -15.42 -7.57
N VAL A 99 0.85 -15.22 -7.02
CA VAL A 99 -0.11 -14.19 -7.46
C VAL A 99 0.33 -12.80 -7.00
N ARG A 100 0.95 -12.69 -5.81
CA ARG A 100 1.45 -11.39 -5.29
C ARG A 100 2.37 -10.71 -6.31
N GLY A 101 3.36 -11.43 -6.84
CA GLY A 101 4.28 -10.90 -7.85
C GLY A 101 3.58 -10.41 -9.13
N GLU A 102 2.53 -11.12 -9.58
CA GLU A 102 1.77 -10.71 -10.75
C GLU A 102 1.00 -9.41 -10.55
N ILE A 103 0.37 -9.24 -9.37
CA ILE A 103 -0.38 -8.02 -9.03
C ILE A 103 0.55 -6.83 -8.83
N LEU A 104 1.70 -7.03 -8.16
CA LEU A 104 2.71 -5.98 -8.01
C LEU A 104 3.27 -5.55 -9.36
N GLY A 105 3.64 -6.50 -10.22
CA GLY A 105 4.09 -6.21 -11.58
C GLY A 105 3.00 -5.50 -12.40
N LEU A 106 1.73 -5.83 -12.20
CA LEU A 106 0.62 -5.11 -12.81
C LEU A 106 0.58 -3.64 -12.36
N LEU A 107 0.65 -3.36 -11.06
CA LEU A 107 0.64 -1.99 -10.54
C LEU A 107 1.82 -1.17 -11.09
N LEU A 108 3.02 -1.77 -11.17
CA LEU A 108 4.20 -1.12 -11.76
C LEU A 108 4.02 -0.81 -13.24
N ARG A 109 3.52 -1.77 -14.04
CA ARG A 109 3.23 -1.51 -15.47
C ARG A 109 2.19 -0.41 -15.64
N LEU A 110 1.13 -0.42 -14.84
CA LEU A 110 0.09 0.62 -14.88
C LEU A 110 0.66 2.00 -14.50
N ARG A 111 1.58 2.06 -13.53
CA ARG A 111 2.33 3.28 -13.18
C ARG A 111 3.08 3.82 -14.40
N ASP A 112 3.85 2.97 -15.06
CA ASP A 112 4.70 3.33 -16.20
C ASP A 112 3.88 3.73 -17.45
N GLU A 113 2.87 2.94 -17.80
CA GLU A 113 2.08 3.13 -19.02
C GLU A 113 1.11 4.31 -18.94
N LEU A 114 0.59 4.61 -17.74
CA LEU A 114 -0.50 5.57 -17.55
C LEU A 114 -0.07 6.84 -16.80
N GLY A 115 1.19 6.91 -16.35
CA GLY A 115 1.67 8.00 -15.51
C GLY A 115 0.92 8.12 -14.18
N LEU A 116 0.44 6.99 -13.64
CA LEU A 116 -0.29 6.97 -12.37
C LEU A 116 0.64 7.27 -11.20
N THR A 117 0.16 8.04 -10.24
CA THR A 117 0.76 8.05 -8.89
C THR A 117 0.17 6.92 -8.08
N VAL A 118 1.00 6.02 -7.56
CA VAL A 118 0.55 4.88 -6.75
C VAL A 118 1.04 5.05 -5.32
N LEU A 119 0.11 5.06 -4.36
CA LEU A 119 0.40 4.97 -2.93
C LEU A 119 0.04 3.57 -2.46
N VAL A 120 1.03 2.80 -2.02
CA VAL A 120 0.81 1.46 -1.48
C VAL A 120 0.98 1.47 0.04
N VAL A 121 0.01 0.90 0.75
CA VAL A 121 0.10 0.59 2.18
C VAL A 121 0.43 -0.89 2.32
N THR A 122 1.45 -1.20 3.11
CA THR A 122 1.91 -2.57 3.32
C THR A 122 2.60 -2.69 4.67
N HIS A 123 2.52 -3.87 5.29
CA HIS A 123 3.36 -4.26 6.42
C HIS A 123 4.60 -5.06 5.98
N ASP A 124 4.69 -5.44 4.70
CA ASP A 124 5.82 -6.16 4.10
C ASP A 124 6.85 -5.16 3.54
N LEU A 125 8.00 -5.04 4.22
CA LEU A 125 9.10 -4.18 3.78
C LEU A 125 9.83 -4.70 2.54
N GLY A 126 9.84 -6.02 2.32
CA GLY A 126 10.39 -6.62 1.10
C GLY A 126 9.59 -6.21 -0.13
N LEU A 127 8.27 -6.12 0.02
CA LEU A 127 7.40 -5.56 -1.02
C LEU A 127 7.74 -4.09 -1.31
N ALA A 128 7.94 -3.28 -0.26
CA ALA A 128 8.28 -1.86 -0.41
C ALA A 128 9.58 -1.65 -1.20
N TRP A 129 10.60 -2.51 -0.96
CA TRP A 129 11.87 -2.47 -1.70
C TRP A 129 11.68 -2.62 -3.22
N ASN A 130 10.75 -3.48 -3.64
CA ASN A 130 10.60 -3.85 -5.05
C ASN A 130 9.75 -2.87 -5.86
N ILE A 131 8.91 -2.06 -5.22
CA ILE A 131 7.90 -1.28 -5.95
C ILE A 131 7.91 0.21 -5.66
N ALA A 132 8.52 0.64 -4.57
CA ALA A 132 8.39 2.01 -4.10
C ALA A 132 9.61 2.84 -4.51
N ASP A 133 9.37 4.04 -5.06
CA ASP A 133 10.43 5.05 -5.23
C ASP A 133 10.83 5.68 -3.88
N ARG A 134 9.85 5.79 -2.96
CA ARG A 134 10.01 6.34 -1.61
C ARG A 134 9.20 5.53 -0.60
N VAL A 135 9.72 5.42 0.63
CA VAL A 135 9.05 4.73 1.74
C VAL A 135 8.80 5.71 2.89
N ALA A 136 7.63 5.60 3.52
CA ALA A 136 7.31 6.24 4.77
C ALA A 136 6.96 5.16 5.80
N VAL A 137 7.72 5.08 6.89
CA VAL A 137 7.52 4.13 7.98
C VAL A 137 6.65 4.80 9.04
N MET A 138 5.58 4.12 9.45
CA MET A 138 4.61 4.64 10.41
C MET A 138 4.62 3.83 11.70
N TYR A 139 4.56 4.50 12.84
CA TYR A 139 4.36 3.89 14.16
C TYR A 139 3.27 4.64 14.93
N LEU A 140 2.26 3.90 15.41
CA LEU A 140 1.09 4.45 16.13
C LEU A 140 0.52 5.71 15.46
N GLY A 141 0.30 5.70 14.15
CA GLY A 141 -0.30 6.83 13.43
C GLY A 141 0.62 8.05 13.22
N ARG A 142 1.94 7.90 13.37
CA ARG A 142 2.93 8.92 12.98
C ARG A 142 3.93 8.36 12.01
N ILE A 143 4.25 9.12 10.96
CA ILE A 143 5.43 8.85 10.13
C ILE A 143 6.66 9.11 11.00
N VAL A 144 7.40 8.05 11.28
CA VAL A 144 8.63 8.10 12.09
C VAL A 144 9.87 8.20 11.23
N GLU A 145 9.79 7.80 9.96
CA GLU A 145 10.89 7.87 9.01
C GLU A 145 10.36 7.95 7.58
N ILE A 146 10.98 8.76 6.72
CA ILE A 146 10.60 8.90 5.31
C ILE A 146 11.81 9.26 4.44
N GLY A 147 11.90 8.70 3.24
CA GLY A 147 12.99 8.99 2.31
C GLY A 147 12.91 8.16 1.03
N PRO A 148 13.91 8.29 0.14
CA PRO A 148 14.13 7.34 -0.93
C PRO A 148 14.22 5.91 -0.38
N THR A 149 13.61 4.95 -1.06
CA THR A 149 13.50 3.56 -0.58
C THR A 149 14.87 2.96 -0.24
N ALA A 150 15.87 3.18 -1.10
CA ALA A 150 17.22 2.68 -0.86
C ALA A 150 17.84 3.25 0.42
N GLU A 151 17.69 4.55 0.69
CA GLU A 151 18.28 5.20 1.88
C GLU A 151 17.61 4.71 3.17
N VAL A 152 16.28 4.67 3.19
CA VAL A 152 15.51 4.22 4.38
C VAL A 152 15.78 2.75 4.71
N LEU A 153 15.93 1.90 3.69
CA LEU A 153 16.08 0.45 3.91
C LEU A 153 17.55 0.01 4.07
N GLN A 154 18.53 0.75 3.54
CA GLN A 154 19.96 0.44 3.73
C GLN A 154 20.60 1.15 4.92
N SER A 155 20.16 2.36 5.23
CA SER A 155 20.73 3.17 6.31
C SER A 155 19.63 3.74 7.22
N PRO A 156 18.73 2.89 7.77
CA PRO A 156 17.62 3.32 8.60
C PRO A 156 18.08 4.13 9.81
N GLN A 157 17.47 5.29 10.01
CA GLN A 157 17.82 6.25 11.06
C GLN A 157 16.98 6.05 12.32
N HIS A 158 15.69 5.70 12.19
CA HIS A 158 14.82 5.53 13.34
C HIS A 158 14.98 4.12 13.96
N PRO A 159 15.13 3.99 15.30
CA PRO A 159 15.30 2.68 15.95
C PRO A 159 14.17 1.67 15.68
N TYR A 160 12.94 2.15 15.46
CA TYR A 160 11.84 1.30 15.01
C TYR A 160 12.06 0.70 13.62
N THR A 161 12.52 1.50 12.65
CA THR A 161 12.80 1.04 11.28
C THR A 161 13.97 0.05 11.29
N GLN A 162 15.02 0.32 12.07
CA GLN A 162 16.12 -0.62 12.30
C GLN A 162 15.59 -1.96 12.83
N ALA A 163 14.71 -1.92 13.84
CA ALA A 163 14.13 -3.12 14.40
C ALA A 163 13.27 -3.90 13.40
N LEU A 164 12.44 -3.21 12.59
CA LEU A 164 11.67 -3.85 11.53
C LEU A 164 12.57 -4.53 10.49
N LEU A 165 13.65 -3.89 10.07
CA LEU A 165 14.57 -4.43 9.06
C LEU A 165 15.40 -5.59 9.58
N SER A 166 15.73 -5.60 10.88
CA SER A 166 16.52 -6.67 11.51
C SER A 166 15.88 -8.06 11.43
N VAL A 167 14.58 -8.14 11.14
CA VAL A 167 13.83 -9.40 11.02
C VAL A 167 13.46 -9.76 9.59
N VAL A 168 13.78 -8.92 8.60
CA VAL A 168 13.48 -9.19 7.19
C VAL A 168 14.59 -10.10 6.60
N PRO A 169 14.25 -11.29 6.08
CA PRO A 169 15.22 -12.14 5.39
C PRO A 169 15.82 -11.40 4.19
N ASP A 170 17.11 -11.59 3.92
CA ASP A 170 17.89 -11.00 2.81
C ASP A 170 18.33 -9.53 2.94
N VAL A 171 17.94 -8.79 3.98
CA VAL A 171 18.35 -7.39 4.14
C VAL A 171 19.65 -7.26 4.95
N GLY A 172 20.67 -8.08 4.68
CA GLY A 172 22.06 -7.90 5.15
C GLY A 172 22.33 -7.68 6.66
N HIS A 173 21.32 -7.72 7.53
CA HIS A 173 21.44 -7.42 8.95
C HIS A 173 21.72 -8.70 9.74
N THR A 174 22.89 -8.74 10.35
CA THR A 174 23.40 -9.91 11.07
C THR A 174 22.89 -10.01 12.51
N GLU A 175 22.44 -8.90 13.10
CA GLU A 175 21.93 -8.86 14.48
C GLU A 175 20.43 -8.54 14.51
N GLN A 176 19.64 -9.46 15.05
CA GLN A 176 18.21 -9.29 15.26
C GLN A 176 17.95 -8.40 16.48
N ILE A 177 17.15 -7.35 16.29
CA ILE A 177 16.74 -6.47 17.39
C ILE A 177 15.42 -6.98 17.95
N VAL A 178 15.47 -7.61 19.12
CA VAL A 178 14.28 -8.09 19.82
C VAL A 178 13.62 -6.93 20.56
N LEU A 179 12.47 -6.47 20.07
CA LEU A 179 11.66 -5.47 20.76
C LEU A 179 10.92 -6.09 21.93
N THR A 180 11.07 -5.52 23.12
CA THR A 180 10.35 -5.93 24.33
C THR A 180 9.04 -5.13 24.49
N GLY A 181 8.11 -5.68 25.26
CA GLY A 181 6.81 -5.08 25.54
C GLY A 181 5.80 -5.15 24.38
N GLU A 182 4.54 -4.89 24.70
CA GLU A 182 3.46 -4.81 23.72
C GLU A 182 3.42 -3.44 23.03
N PRO A 183 2.97 -3.34 21.77
CA PRO A 183 2.62 -2.07 21.17
C PRO A 183 1.66 -1.28 22.08
N PRO A 184 1.92 0.01 22.36
CA PRO A 184 1.02 0.83 23.17
C PRO A 184 -0.38 0.90 22.57
N ASP A 185 -1.39 1.00 23.43
CA ASP A 185 -2.78 1.21 23.04
C ASP A 185 -2.91 2.49 22.22
N PRO A 186 -3.44 2.45 20.98
CA PRO A 186 -3.69 3.64 20.17
C PRO A 186 -4.61 4.68 20.84
N ALA A 187 -5.42 4.28 21.82
CA ALA A 187 -6.23 5.19 22.64
C ALA A 187 -5.42 5.88 23.76
N ARG A 188 -4.22 5.37 24.09
CA ARG A 188 -3.32 5.88 25.14
C ARG A 188 -1.91 6.10 24.59
N ILE A 189 -1.82 7.09 23.70
CA ILE A 189 -0.57 7.44 23.03
C ILE A 189 0.43 7.99 24.05
N PRO A 190 1.65 7.42 24.13
CA PRO A 190 2.69 7.94 25.03
C PRO A 190 3.15 9.34 24.61
N SER A 191 3.63 10.12 25.59
CA SER A 191 4.15 11.47 25.37
C SER A 191 5.49 11.44 24.62
N GLY A 192 5.86 12.57 24.01
CA GLY A 192 7.11 12.70 23.24
C GLY A 192 7.18 11.74 22.05
N CYS A 193 8.24 10.93 21.98
CA CYS A 193 8.44 9.90 20.96
C CYS A 193 7.51 8.71 21.18
N ARG A 194 6.59 8.45 20.24
CA ARG A 194 5.60 7.37 20.38
C ARG A 194 6.22 5.98 20.60
N PHE A 195 7.46 5.78 20.15
CA PHE A 195 8.20 4.53 20.26
C PHE A 195 9.05 4.41 21.54
N HIS A 196 9.19 5.47 22.34
CA HIS A 196 10.05 5.47 23.53
C HIS A 196 9.81 4.31 24.51
N PRO A 197 8.58 3.76 24.71
CA PRO A 197 8.36 2.66 25.65
C PRO A 197 8.99 1.33 25.20
N ARG A 198 9.32 1.19 23.91
CA ARG A 198 9.88 -0.04 23.31
C ARG A 198 11.24 0.19 22.67
N CYS A 199 11.74 1.41 22.72
CA CYS A 199 13.00 1.79 22.06
C CYS A 199 14.18 1.23 22.87
N PRO A 200 15.08 0.42 22.27
CA PRO A 200 16.24 -0.12 22.97
C PRO A 200 17.29 0.95 23.32
N VAL A 201 17.17 2.13 22.72
CA VAL A 201 18.11 3.25 22.83
C VAL A 201 17.40 4.53 23.30
N VAL A 202 16.44 4.37 24.21
CA VAL A 202 15.66 5.48 24.78
C VAL A 202 16.54 6.44 25.60
N LEU A 203 16.28 7.74 25.47
CA LEU A 203 16.89 8.81 26.25
C LEU A 203 15.82 9.56 27.06
N PRO A 204 16.18 10.28 28.15
CA PRO A 204 15.21 11.05 28.94
C PRO A 204 14.34 12.01 28.11
N GLU A 205 14.94 12.66 27.10
CA GLU A 205 14.29 13.62 26.21
C GLU A 205 13.20 12.97 25.35
N CYS A 206 13.31 11.67 25.06
CA CYS A 206 12.30 10.94 24.27
C CYS A 206 10.92 10.96 24.90
N THR A 207 10.82 11.16 26.23
CA THR A 207 9.55 11.12 26.96
C THR A 207 8.78 12.44 26.92
N SER A 208 9.47 13.55 26.65
CA SER A 208 8.94 14.91 26.82
C SER A 208 9.02 15.76 25.55
N VAL A 209 10.00 15.51 24.68
CA VAL A 209 10.20 16.29 23.45
C VAL A 209 9.15 15.92 22.40
N SER A 210 8.40 16.91 21.93
CA SER A 210 7.54 16.74 20.76
C SER A 210 8.40 16.70 19.50
N LEU A 211 8.49 15.52 18.89
CA LEU A 211 9.19 15.33 17.63
C LEU A 211 8.40 15.91 16.44
N PRO A 212 9.08 16.32 15.36
CA PRO A 212 8.43 16.91 14.20
C PRO A 212 7.49 15.91 13.51
N ILE A 213 6.41 16.43 12.95
CA ILE A 213 5.57 15.68 12.02
C ILE A 213 6.28 15.70 10.66
N LEU A 214 6.75 14.54 10.21
CA LEU A 214 7.43 14.43 8.92
C LEU A 214 6.41 14.62 7.77
N GLY A 215 6.70 15.59 6.91
CA GLY A 215 5.95 15.82 5.67
C GLY A 215 6.43 14.95 4.51
N VAL A 216 5.69 14.97 3.41
CA VAL A 216 6.07 14.28 2.16
C VAL A 216 6.89 15.24 1.29
N GLY A 217 8.22 15.06 1.24
CA GLY A 217 9.14 15.93 0.47
C GLY A 217 10.51 16.07 1.14
N GLY A 218 11.56 16.40 0.38
CA GLY A 218 12.95 16.41 0.87
C GLY A 218 13.61 15.03 0.90
N GLY A 219 14.89 14.98 1.31
CA GLY A 219 15.70 13.76 1.44
C GLY A 219 15.26 12.85 2.59
N HIS A 220 16.14 11.95 3.03
CA HIS A 220 15.90 11.04 4.14
C HIS A 220 15.80 11.77 5.48
N ARG A 221 14.69 11.55 6.20
CA ARG A 221 14.40 12.17 7.51
C ARG A 221 13.80 11.17 8.47
N ALA A 222 14.11 11.32 9.75
CA ALA A 222 13.52 10.55 10.84
C ALA A 222 13.08 11.47 11.99
N ALA A 223 11.96 11.12 12.62
CA ALA A 223 11.47 11.76 13.83
C ALA A 223 12.11 11.04 15.02
N CYS A 224 13.37 11.37 15.32
CA CYS A 224 14.14 10.77 16.41
C CYS A 224 15.05 11.82 17.05
N VAL A 225 15.20 11.78 18.37
CA VAL A 225 16.10 12.71 19.10
C VAL A 225 17.58 12.47 18.80
N ARG A 226 17.93 11.29 18.27
CA ARG A 226 19.31 10.90 17.93
C ARG A 226 19.71 11.26 16.51
N VAL A 227 18.77 11.77 15.71
CA VAL A 227 18.97 12.10 14.31
C VAL A 227 18.97 13.62 14.22
N GLU A 228 20.09 14.17 13.75
CA GLU A 228 20.24 15.61 13.49
C GLU A 228 19.45 16.06 12.27
#